data_AF-A0A7V8JUH3-F1
#
_entry.id   AF-A0A7V8JUH3-F1
#
_cell.length_a   1.000
_cell.length_b   1.000
_cell.length_c   1.000
_cell.angle_alpha   90.00
_cell.angle_beta   90.00
_cell.angle_gamma   90.00
#
_symmetry.space_group_name_H-M   'P 1'
#
loop_
_entity.id
_entity.type
_entity.pdbx_description
1 polymer ?
#
loop_
_entity_poly.entity_id
_entity_poly.type
_entity_poly.pdbx_seq_one_letter_code
_entity_poly.pdbx_strand_id
1 'polypeptide(L)' 'MQTDRFVDSLQLFKIGYSWGGAHSLCVPYRMRGMRKAWMCEGQLVRFNIGLESPEDLISDIAQALGRM' A
#
# COMPACT_ATOMS: atom_id res chain seq x y z
N MET A 1 -4.35 -13.39 -0.18
CA MET A 1 -5.66 -12.70 -0.28
C MET A 1 -5.59 -11.66 -1.40
N GLN A 2 -6.70 -11.04 -1.82
CA GLN A 2 -6.71 -10.06 -2.92
C GLN A 2 -5.76 -8.87 -2.67
N THR A 3 -5.71 -8.38 -1.42
CA THR A 3 -4.79 -7.31 -1.02
C THR A 3 -3.33 -7.74 -1.01
N ASP A 4 -3.01 -9.00 -0.67
CA ASP A 4 -1.62 -9.46 -0.69
C ASP A 4 -1.11 -9.45 -2.15
N ARG A 5 -1.93 -9.92 -3.11
CA ARG A 5 -1.60 -9.85 -4.55
C ARG A 5 -1.39 -8.42 -5.04
N PHE A 6 -2.21 -7.48 -4.60
CA PHE A 6 -2.02 -6.06 -4.89
C PHE A 6 -0.68 -5.54 -4.37
N VAL A 7 -0.40 -5.76 -3.08
CA VAL A 7 0.81 -5.25 -2.44
C VAL A 7 2.07 -5.89 -3.03
N ASP A 8 2.04 -7.20 -3.29
CA ASP A 8 3.14 -7.94 -3.92
C ASP A 8 3.36 -7.53 -5.39
N SER A 9 2.37 -6.91 -6.02
CA SER A 9 2.45 -6.44 -7.41
C SER A 9 3.08 -5.05 -7.53
N LEU A 10 3.18 -4.26 -6.45
CA LEU A 10 3.79 -2.93 -6.48
C LEU A 10 5.30 -3.06 -6.71
N GLN A 11 5.82 -2.30 -7.68
CA GLN A 11 7.22 -2.37 -8.09
C GLN A 11 8.08 -1.27 -7.45
N LEU A 12 7.48 -0.10 -7.20
CA LEU A 12 8.16 1.06 -6.62
C LEU A 12 7.95 1.14 -5.11
N PHE A 13 6.77 0.75 -4.63
CA PHE A 13 6.45 0.77 -3.21
C PHE A 13 7.05 -0.45 -2.50
N LYS A 14 7.98 -0.21 -1.58
CA LYS A 14 8.53 -1.27 -0.72
C LYS A 14 7.62 -1.51 0.49
N ILE A 15 7.53 -2.76 0.94
CA ILE A 15 6.83 -3.09 2.19
C ILE A 15 7.71 -2.68 3.37
N GLY A 16 7.29 -1.68 4.14
CA GLY A 16 8.11 -1.18 5.25
C GLY A 16 7.33 -0.36 6.26
N TYR A 17 7.56 -0.63 7.55
CA TYR A 17 6.92 0.07 8.68
C TYR A 17 7.49 1.47 8.97
N SER A 18 8.55 1.89 8.26
CA SER A 18 9.19 3.21 8.42
C SER A 18 8.43 4.34 7.70
N TRP A 19 8.88 5.58 7.91
CA TRP A 19 8.25 6.81 7.42
C TRP A 19 9.31 7.84 7.04
N GLY A 20 9.10 8.61 5.98
CA GLY A 20 9.88 9.82 5.67
C GLY A 20 11.23 9.62 4.96
N GLY A 21 11.46 8.48 4.31
CA GLY A 21 12.60 8.29 3.41
C GLY A 21 12.31 8.79 2.00
N ALA A 22 13.35 8.93 1.17
CA ALA A 22 13.20 9.25 -0.25
C ALA A 22 12.43 8.18 -1.05
N HIS A 23 12.23 6.99 -0.47
CA HIS A 23 11.54 5.86 -1.08
C HIS A 23 10.09 5.74 -0.63
N SER A 24 9.22 5.47 -1.60
CA SER A 24 7.81 5.18 -1.37
C SER A 24 7.61 3.83 -0.67
N LEU A 25 6.70 3.79 0.32
CA LEU A 25 6.40 2.61 1.14
C LEU A 25 4.91 2.27 1.17
N CYS A 26 4.61 0.99 1.29
CA CYS A 26 3.27 0.44 1.44
C CYS A 26 3.17 -0.44 2.69
N VAL A 27 2.07 -0.33 3.44
CA VAL A 27 1.79 -1.19 4.60
C VAL A 27 0.33 -1.66 4.58
N PRO A 28 0.06 -2.97 4.43
CA PRO A 28 -1.27 -3.52 4.64
C PRO A 28 -1.58 -3.67 6.14
N TYR A 29 -2.75 -3.23 6.56
CA TYR A 29 -3.22 -3.29 7.93
C TYR A 29 -4.38 -4.28 8.09
N ARG A 30 -4.25 -5.18 9.06
CA ARG A 30 -5.34 -6.07 9.50
C ARG A 30 -6.13 -5.41 10.63
N MET A 31 -6.85 -4.34 10.30
CA MET A 31 -7.49 -3.45 11.29
C MET A 31 -8.49 -4.15 12.22
N ARG A 32 -9.21 -5.18 11.75
CA ARG A 32 -10.12 -5.99 12.58
C ARG A 32 -9.42 -6.67 13.77
N GLY A 33 -8.14 -7.01 13.65
CA GLY A 33 -7.34 -7.57 14.76
C GLY A 33 -6.70 -6.50 15.65
N MET A 34 -6.60 -5.25 15.18
CA MET A 34 -5.87 -4.17 15.87
C MET A 34 -6.78 -3.18 16.59
N ARG A 35 -8.01 -2.96 16.10
CA ARG A 35 -8.96 -2.00 16.68
C ARG A 35 -10.32 -2.65 16.89
N LYS A 36 -10.79 -2.64 18.15
CA LYS A 36 -12.11 -3.18 18.53
C LYS A 36 -13.31 -2.48 17.85
N ALA A 37 -13.17 -1.21 17.49
CA ALA A 37 -14.24 -0.39 16.90
C ALA A 37 -13.95 0.01 15.44
N TRP A 38 -13.26 -0.82 14.67
CA TRP A 38 -13.04 -0.55 13.25
C TRP A 38 -14.33 -0.80 12.46
N MET A 39 -14.99 0.29 12.03
CA MET A 39 -16.29 0.22 11.33
C MET A 39 -16.15 0.13 9.81
N CYS A 40 -14.96 0.34 9.24
CA CYS A 40 -14.76 0.25 7.79
C CYS A 40 -14.64 -1.21 7.36
N GLU A 41 -15.36 -1.56 6.30
CA GLU A 41 -15.21 -2.85 5.63
C GLU A 41 -13.97 -2.87 4.72
N GLY A 42 -13.48 -4.07 4.42
CA GLY A 42 -12.30 -4.26 3.59
C GLY A 42 -10.96 -4.16 4.33
N GLN A 43 -9.88 -4.08 3.55
CA GLN A 43 -8.51 -4.04 4.05
C GLN A 43 -7.93 -2.63 3.87
N LEU A 44 -7.31 -2.11 4.93
CA LEU A 44 -6.65 -0.82 4.88
C LEU A 44 -5.22 -1.00 4.35
N VAL A 45 -4.84 -0.23 3.34
CA VAL A 45 -3.45 -0.14 2.87
C VAL A 45 -3.00 1.31 3.04
N ARG A 46 -1.86 1.52 3.70
CA ARG A 46 -1.27 2.85 3.88
C ARG A 46 -0.11 3.03 2.93
N PHE A 47 -0.12 4.16 2.22
CA PHE A 47 0.99 4.60 1.39
C PHE A 47 1.75 5.75 2.06
N ASN A 48 3.06 5.66 2.05
CA ASN A 48 3.95 6.79 2.29
C ASN A 48 4.59 7.16 0.95
N ILE A 49 4.39 8.39 0.51
CA ILE A 49 4.91 8.88 -0.76
C ILE A 49 6.33 9.39 -0.54
N GLY A 50 7.28 8.86 -1.32
CA GLY A 50 8.67 9.28 -1.36
C GLY A 50 8.89 10.46 -2.30
N LEU A 51 10.07 10.53 -2.91
CA LEU A 51 10.48 11.60 -3.83
C LEU A 51 10.53 11.14 -5.30
N GLU A 52 9.99 9.95 -5.61
CA GLU A 52 9.85 9.48 -6.98
C GLU A 52 8.87 10.34 -7.80
N SER A 53 8.89 10.22 -9.13
CA SER A 53 7.94 10.89 -10.00
C SER A 53 6.50 10.50 -9.65
N PRO A 54 5.58 11.46 -9.47
CA PRO A 54 4.18 11.17 -9.23
C PRO A 54 3.55 10.31 -10.33
N GLU A 55 3.95 10.51 -11.58
CA GLU A 55 3.47 9.75 -12.74
C GLU A 55 3.85 8.27 -12.64
N ASP A 56 5.09 7.99 -12.25
CA ASP A 56 5.59 6.63 -12.04
C ASP A 56 4.83 5.94 -10.89
N LEU A 57 4.60 6.65 -9.78
CA LEU A 57 3.87 6.12 -8.62
C LEU A 57 2.40 5.81 -8.95
N ILE A 58 1.72 6.70 -9.69
CA ILE A 58 0.35 6.49 -10.15
C ILE A 58 0.28 5.29 -11.10
N SER A 59 1.23 5.20 -12.03
CA SER A 59 1.32 4.08 -12.99
C SER A 59 1.53 2.74 -12.27
N ASP A 60 2.41 2.70 -11.27
CA ASP A 60 2.65 1.49 -10.47
C ASP A 60 1.41 1.06 -9.68
N ILE A 61 0.69 2.00 -9.06
CA ILE A 61 -0.58 1.69 -8.38
C ILE A 61 -1.62 1.17 -9.38
N ALA A 62 -1.76 1.81 -10.54
CA ALA A 62 -2.73 1.41 -11.56
C ALA A 62 -2.44 -0.01 -12.08
N GLN A 63 -1.17 -0.33 -12.36
CA GLN A 63 -0.80 -1.66 -12.84
C GLN A 63 -0.99 -2.73 -11.74
N ALA A 64 -0.71 -2.41 -10.48
CA ALA A 64 -0.95 -3.32 -9.36
C ALA A 64 -2.46 -3.57 -9.12
N LEU A 65 -3.30 -2.54 -9.25
CA LEU A 65 -4.77 -2.68 -9.16
C LEU A 65 -5.32 -3.61 -10.25
N GLY A 66 -4.75 -3.57 -11.46
CA GLY A 66 -5.12 -4.48 -12.55
C GLY A 66 -4.79 -5.97 -12.30
N ARG A 67 -4.00 -6.28 -11.26
CA ARG A 67 -3.60 -7.66 -10.88
C ARG A 67 -4.35 -8.22 -9.66
N MET A 68 -5.30 -7.46 -9.11
CA MET A 68 -6.16 -7.87 -7.98
C MET A 68 -7.17 -8.93 -8.39
#